data_AF-A0A4U5WJ78-F1
#
_entry.id   AF-A0A4U5WJ78-F1
#
_cell.length_a   1.000
_cell.length_b   1.000
_cell.length_c   1.000
_cell.angle_alpha   90.00
_cell.angle_beta   90.00
_cell.angle_gamma   90.00
#
_symmetry.space_group_name_H-M   'P 1'
#
loop_
_entity.id
_entity.type
_entity.pdbx_description
1 polymer ?
#
loop_
_entity_poly.entity_id
_entity_poly.type
_entity_poly.pdbx_seq_one_letter_code
_entity_poly.pdbx_strand_id
1 'polypeptide(L)'
;MTDPGPTPDRPGTTRAPGALQAAGTAVAVLAALAFLVSACATGGTGARDEGPAHADGVAGSAKVSASAAPSDTPDRVDAVRLIKQDPAVSAEVKRELKPCVGDEYPIDVSYGDLTGGSASDVVVNILTCSDPVGVGAYVYRERGGRYENVFKAEEPPVYAEIDRGDLVVTKQVYERGDPVSSPSGENVITYHWSAGRFTEAFRTHNDYSNVVGGDATPAPESG
;
A
#
# COMPACT_ATOMS: atom_id res chain seq x y z
N MET A 1 14.59 19.08 73.77
CA MET A 1 13.63 19.37 72.69
C MET A 1 14.44 19.46 71.41
N THR A 2 14.23 18.47 70.56
CA THR A 2 14.58 18.19 69.16
C THR A 2 15.41 19.22 68.35
N ASP A 3 16.50 18.70 67.76
CA ASP A 3 17.15 19.07 66.48
C ASP A 3 16.17 18.82 65.28
N PRO A 4 16.34 19.27 64.00
CA PRO A 4 17.62 19.55 63.31
C PRO A 4 17.71 20.78 62.37
N GLY A 5 18.95 21.12 61.99
CA GLY A 5 19.30 22.02 60.86
C GLY A 5 19.09 21.38 59.47
N PRO A 6 19.75 21.81 58.36
CA PRO A 6 20.72 22.92 58.21
C PRO A 6 20.61 23.78 56.89
N THR A 7 21.05 25.06 56.99
CA THR A 7 21.89 25.86 56.02
C THR A 7 21.44 26.11 54.54
N PRO A 8 22.18 26.92 53.74
CA PRO A 8 22.38 28.38 53.81
C PRO A 8 22.11 29.06 52.43
N ASP A 9 22.10 30.40 52.33
CA ASP A 9 22.97 31.10 51.37
C ASP A 9 22.90 32.64 51.44
N ARG A 10 24.07 33.22 51.20
CA ARG A 10 24.43 34.64 51.30
C ARG A 10 24.22 35.32 49.94
N PRO A 11 23.53 36.47 49.83
CA PRO A 11 23.55 37.25 48.60
C PRO A 11 24.60 38.36 48.69
N GLY A 12 25.45 38.47 47.68
CA GLY A 12 26.25 39.68 47.51
C GLY A 12 27.41 39.56 46.54
N THR A 13 27.15 39.78 45.24
CA THR A 13 28.04 40.64 44.45
C THR A 13 27.32 41.18 43.22
N THR A 14 27.09 42.48 43.22
CA THR A 14 26.72 43.29 42.06
C THR A 14 27.93 43.44 41.13
N ARG A 15 27.79 43.19 39.83
CA ARG A 15 28.64 43.82 38.80
C ARG A 15 27.88 44.04 37.49
N ALA A 16 28.10 45.22 36.93
CA ALA A 16 27.37 45.93 35.87
C ALA A 16 27.40 45.27 34.47
N PRO A 17 26.51 45.70 33.54
CA PRO A 17 26.49 45.22 32.16
C PRO A 17 27.52 45.97 31.30
N GLY A 18 28.47 45.24 30.73
CA GLY A 18 29.40 45.73 29.72
C GLY A 18 28.95 45.31 28.33
N ALA A 19 28.57 46.28 27.51
CA ALA A 19 28.36 46.13 26.08
C ALA A 19 29.70 45.77 25.39
N LEU A 20 29.71 44.71 24.59
CA LEU A 20 30.72 44.46 23.57
C LEU A 20 29.99 44.02 22.30
N GLN A 21 29.85 44.99 21.40
CA GLN A 21 29.52 44.75 20.00
C GLN A 21 30.62 43.92 19.33
N ALA A 22 30.19 43.08 18.39
CA ALA A 22 30.84 42.78 17.12
C ALA A 22 32.24 42.14 17.15
N ALA A 23 32.28 40.82 17.02
CA ALA A 23 33.23 40.10 16.16
C ALA A 23 32.90 38.60 16.17
N GLY A 24 32.29 38.08 15.10
CA GLY A 24 31.99 36.65 15.03
C GLY A 24 31.34 36.17 13.75
N THR A 25 31.41 36.91 12.65
CA THR A 25 30.82 36.55 11.35
C THR A 25 31.78 35.83 10.41
N ALA A 26 32.91 35.28 10.89
CA ALA A 26 33.99 34.79 10.01
C ALA A 26 34.52 33.37 10.29
N VAL A 27 33.78 32.52 11.02
CA VAL A 27 34.20 31.10 11.24
C VAL A 27 33.13 30.07 10.85
N ALA A 28 31.91 30.48 10.51
CA ALA A 28 30.83 29.55 10.15
C ALA A 28 30.81 29.08 8.68
N VAL A 29 31.75 29.53 7.83
CA VAL A 29 31.75 29.21 6.39
C VAL A 29 32.62 27.99 6.04
N LEU A 30 33.49 27.52 6.94
CA LEU A 30 34.43 26.42 6.65
C LEU A 30 34.04 25.04 7.19
N ALA A 31 32.92 24.92 7.91
CA ALA A 31 32.39 23.61 8.33
C ALA A 31 31.40 22.98 7.33
N ALA A 32 30.94 23.75 6.33
CA ALA A 32 29.89 23.32 5.39
C ALA A 32 30.42 22.62 4.11
N LEU A 33 31.74 22.54 3.90
CA LEU A 33 32.34 22.01 2.66
C LEU A 33 32.92 20.59 2.77
N ALA A 34 32.85 19.94 3.94
CA ALA A 34 33.46 18.62 4.16
C ALA A 34 32.48 17.43 4.17
N PHE A 35 31.17 17.65 3.98
CA PHE A 35 30.15 16.59 4.00
C PHE A 35 29.66 16.14 2.61
N LEU A 36 30.31 16.57 1.53
CA LEU A 36 29.82 16.41 0.15
C LEU A 36 30.53 15.33 -0.69
N VAL A 37 31.16 14.33 -0.07
CA VAL A 37 31.89 13.29 -0.84
C VAL A 37 31.74 11.88 -0.26
N SER A 38 30.53 11.32 -0.32
CA SER A 38 30.32 9.86 -0.33
C SER A 38 28.87 9.49 -0.62
N ALA A 39 28.44 9.65 -1.88
CA ALA A 39 27.23 8.99 -2.39
C ALA A 39 27.27 8.87 -3.92
N CYS A 40 28.22 8.09 -4.44
CA CYS A 40 28.09 7.46 -5.76
C CYS A 40 28.13 5.95 -5.56
N ALA A 41 27.04 5.38 -5.08
CA ALA A 41 26.73 3.98 -5.35
C ALA A 41 25.70 3.98 -6.47
N THR A 42 26.18 3.88 -7.71
CA THR A 42 25.34 3.46 -8.84
C THR A 42 24.96 2.02 -8.57
N GLY A 43 23.88 1.81 -7.80
CA GLY A 43 23.24 0.52 -7.63
C GLY A 43 22.70 0.10 -8.98
N GLY A 44 23.47 -0.69 -9.72
CA GLY A 44 23.00 -1.33 -10.93
C GLY A 44 21.83 -2.22 -10.58
N THR A 45 20.64 -1.87 -11.04
CA THR A 45 19.54 -2.82 -11.18
C THR A 45 19.95 -3.74 -12.31
N GLY A 46 20.81 -4.71 -12.01
CA GLY A 46 21.11 -5.80 -12.92
C GLY A 46 19.78 -6.43 -13.29
N ALA A 47 19.33 -6.20 -14.52
CA ALA A 47 18.29 -7.00 -15.12
C ALA A 47 18.77 -8.44 -14.98
N ARG A 48 18.10 -9.21 -14.13
CA ARG A 48 18.26 -10.65 -14.14
C ARG A 48 17.68 -11.08 -15.48
N ASP A 49 18.58 -11.55 -16.34
CA ASP A 49 18.22 -12.25 -17.56
C ASP A 49 17.61 -13.60 -17.14
N GLU A 50 16.35 -13.55 -16.75
CA GLU A 50 15.54 -14.74 -16.54
C GLU A 50 15.29 -15.30 -17.94
N GLY A 51 16.18 -16.21 -18.37
CA GLY A 51 16.16 -16.84 -19.69
C GLY A 51 14.78 -17.42 -20.06
N PRO A 52 14.57 -17.74 -21.35
CA PRO A 52 13.23 -17.98 -21.90
C PRO A 52 12.45 -18.98 -21.08
N ALA A 53 11.22 -18.60 -20.70
CA ALA A 53 10.30 -19.47 -19.98
C ALA A 53 10.14 -20.79 -20.75
N HIS A 54 10.60 -21.89 -20.15
CA HIS A 54 10.43 -23.22 -20.71
C HIS A 54 8.93 -23.54 -20.75
N ALA A 55 8.35 -23.48 -21.94
CA ALA A 55 7.07 -24.07 -22.25
C ALA A 55 7.28 -25.56 -22.54
N ASP A 56 7.33 -26.40 -21.50
CA ASP A 56 7.20 -27.84 -21.67
C ASP A 56 6.02 -28.35 -20.83
N GLY A 57 4.97 -28.72 -21.55
CA GLY A 57 3.82 -29.39 -21.01
C GLY A 57 4.10 -30.89 -20.76
N VAL A 58 3.44 -31.36 -19.69
CA VAL A 58 2.89 -32.72 -19.48
C VAL A 58 3.83 -33.86 -19.04
N ALA A 59 3.41 -34.43 -17.89
CA ALA A 59 3.58 -35.79 -17.38
C ALA A 59 4.90 -36.18 -16.68
N GLY A 60 4.80 -36.38 -15.36
CA GLY A 60 5.78 -37.11 -14.58
C GLY A 60 5.48 -37.10 -13.08
N SER A 61 4.60 -37.99 -12.63
CA SER A 61 4.40 -38.26 -11.20
C SER A 61 5.71 -38.68 -10.53
N ALA A 62 6.29 -37.80 -9.72
CA ALA A 62 7.28 -38.14 -8.71
C ALA A 62 6.79 -37.63 -7.35
N LYS A 63 6.33 -38.55 -6.50
CA LYS A 63 6.06 -38.27 -5.08
C LYS A 63 7.39 -37.97 -4.41
N VAL A 64 7.67 -36.69 -4.16
CA VAL A 64 8.65 -36.27 -3.16
C VAL A 64 7.88 -36.09 -1.86
N SER A 65 8.02 -37.05 -0.93
CA SER A 65 7.53 -36.90 0.44
C SER A 65 8.41 -35.87 1.16
N ALA A 66 8.07 -34.59 1.04
CA ALA A 66 8.55 -33.58 1.97
C ALA A 66 7.72 -33.71 3.26
N SER A 67 8.38 -34.05 4.36
CA SER A 67 7.78 -33.94 5.68
C SER A 67 7.61 -32.46 5.98
N ALA A 68 6.40 -31.95 5.77
CA ALA A 68 6.05 -30.58 6.09
C ALA A 68 6.08 -30.43 7.62
N ALA A 69 7.05 -29.67 8.12
CA ALA A 69 6.89 -29.04 9.43
C ALA A 69 5.61 -28.19 9.37
N PRO A 70 4.79 -28.14 10.44
CA PRO A 70 3.61 -27.29 10.44
C PRO A 70 4.07 -25.84 10.23
N SER A 71 3.75 -25.28 9.07
CA SER A 71 3.81 -23.85 8.85
C SER A 71 2.73 -23.24 9.75
N ASP A 72 3.10 -22.28 10.59
CA ASP A 72 2.17 -21.36 11.27
C ASP A 72 1.47 -20.47 10.22
N THR A 73 0.78 -21.08 9.26
CA THR A 73 -0.16 -20.37 8.42
C THR A 73 -1.34 -20.04 9.32
N PRO A 74 -1.63 -18.75 9.59
CA PRO A 74 -2.84 -18.37 10.30
C PRO A 74 -4.02 -19.06 9.63
N ASP A 75 -5.00 -19.50 10.43
CA ASP A 75 -6.26 -20.01 9.90
C ASP A 75 -6.78 -19.01 8.86
N ARG A 76 -6.73 -19.40 7.58
CA ARG A 76 -7.09 -18.48 6.50
C ARG A 76 -8.56 -18.14 6.66
N VAL A 77 -8.81 -16.84 6.79
CA VAL A 77 -10.15 -16.28 6.89
C VAL A 77 -10.95 -16.66 5.64
N ASP A 78 -12.18 -17.12 5.84
CA ASP A 78 -13.15 -17.35 4.76
C ASP A 78 -13.68 -16.01 4.26
N ALA A 79 -12.94 -15.40 3.32
CA ALA A 79 -13.22 -14.07 2.78
C ALA A 79 -14.57 -14.01 2.04
N VAL A 80 -14.95 -15.07 1.32
CA VAL A 80 -16.25 -15.14 0.64
C VAL A 80 -17.38 -15.05 1.65
N ARG A 81 -17.29 -15.80 2.75
CA ARG A 81 -18.29 -15.76 3.82
C ARG A 81 -18.30 -14.41 4.53
N LEU A 82 -17.14 -13.80 4.80
CA LEU A 82 -17.08 -12.45 5.38
C LEU A 82 -17.87 -11.46 4.54
N ILE A 83 -17.58 -11.37 3.24
CA ILE A 83 -18.27 -10.42 2.34
C ILE A 83 -19.77 -10.71 2.29
N LYS A 84 -20.16 -11.97 2.11
CA LYS A 84 -21.58 -12.33 1.97
C LYS A 84 -22.38 -11.99 3.23
N GLN A 85 -21.77 -12.15 4.41
CA GLN A 85 -22.41 -11.87 5.70
C GLN A 85 -22.35 -10.40 6.12
N ASP A 86 -21.42 -9.62 5.58
CA ASP A 86 -21.24 -8.22 5.93
C ASP A 86 -22.42 -7.36 5.40
N PRO A 87 -23.23 -6.75 6.27
CA PRO A 87 -24.36 -5.92 5.86
C PRO A 87 -23.93 -4.60 5.21
N ALA A 88 -22.67 -4.17 5.37
CA ALA A 88 -22.15 -2.96 4.73
C ALA A 88 -21.84 -3.17 3.25
N VAL A 89 -21.66 -4.42 2.80
CA VAL A 89 -21.44 -4.77 1.40
C VAL A 89 -22.75 -4.66 0.62
N SER A 90 -22.75 -3.96 -0.51
CA SER A 90 -23.95 -3.76 -1.31
C SER A 90 -24.45 -5.07 -1.95
N ALA A 91 -25.75 -5.08 -2.24
CA ALA A 91 -26.38 -6.20 -2.94
C ALA A 91 -25.81 -6.42 -4.35
N GLU A 92 -25.28 -5.38 -5.00
CA GLU A 92 -24.67 -5.49 -6.34
C GLU A 92 -23.37 -6.29 -6.26
N VAL A 93 -22.45 -5.90 -5.37
CA VAL A 93 -21.20 -6.66 -5.20
C VAL A 93 -21.47 -8.09 -4.76
N LYS A 94 -22.46 -8.33 -3.90
CA LYS A 94 -22.85 -9.70 -3.51
C LYS A 94 -23.41 -10.53 -4.66
N ARG A 95 -24.03 -9.90 -5.68
CA ARG A 95 -24.49 -10.60 -6.90
C ARG A 95 -23.31 -10.98 -7.80
N GLU A 96 -22.30 -10.11 -7.90
CA GLU A 96 -21.08 -10.39 -8.67
C GLU A 96 -20.18 -11.42 -7.98
N LEU A 97 -20.22 -11.53 -6.65
CA LEU A 97 -19.51 -12.55 -5.88
C LEU A 97 -20.17 -13.94 -5.99
N LYS A 98 -20.04 -14.54 -7.16
CA LYS A 98 -20.39 -15.92 -7.50
C LYS A 98 -19.15 -16.68 -7.98
N PRO A 99 -19.13 -18.02 -7.89
CA PRO A 99 -18.03 -18.77 -8.48
C PRO A 99 -17.91 -18.52 -9.99
N CYS A 100 -16.69 -18.30 -10.46
CA CYS A 100 -16.39 -18.15 -11.89
C CYS A 100 -16.27 -19.52 -12.57
N VAL A 101 -15.60 -20.46 -11.92
CA VAL A 101 -15.42 -21.84 -12.38
C VAL A 101 -15.51 -22.77 -11.16
N GLY A 102 -16.42 -23.75 -11.20
CA GLY A 102 -16.63 -24.65 -10.06
C GLY A 102 -16.94 -23.88 -8.77
N ASP A 103 -16.05 -23.98 -7.79
CA ASP A 103 -16.14 -23.29 -6.48
C ASP A 103 -15.16 -22.11 -6.34
N GLU A 104 -14.47 -21.73 -7.41
CA GLU A 104 -13.48 -20.64 -7.40
C GLU A 104 -14.16 -19.28 -7.56
N TYR A 105 -13.97 -18.39 -6.59
CA TYR A 105 -14.55 -17.04 -6.59
C TYR A 105 -13.54 -16.00 -7.13
N PRO A 106 -14.02 -14.91 -7.77
CA PRO A 106 -13.16 -13.85 -8.28
C PRO A 106 -12.76 -12.89 -7.15
N ILE A 107 -11.92 -13.37 -6.23
CA ILE A 107 -11.43 -12.57 -5.10
C ILE A 107 -9.92 -12.64 -4.98
N ASP A 108 -9.32 -11.50 -4.66
CA ASP A 108 -7.94 -11.43 -4.19
C ASP A 108 -7.96 -11.12 -2.70
N VAL A 109 -7.11 -11.82 -1.93
CA VAL A 109 -7.01 -11.65 -0.49
C VAL A 109 -5.55 -11.40 -0.11
N SER A 110 -5.31 -10.27 0.54
CA SER A 110 -4.01 -9.90 1.09
C SER A 110 -4.11 -9.74 2.61
N TYR A 111 -3.02 -10.05 3.32
CA TYR A 111 -2.92 -9.94 4.77
C TYR A 111 -1.77 -9.02 5.15
N GLY A 112 -1.97 -8.13 6.11
CA GLY A 112 -0.91 -7.25 6.61
C GLY A 112 -1.32 -6.46 7.84
N ASP A 113 -0.40 -5.66 8.38
CA ASP A 113 -0.69 -4.74 9.50
C ASP A 113 -1.00 -3.35 8.94
N LEU A 114 -2.28 -2.99 8.96
CA LEU A 114 -2.78 -1.67 8.60
C LEU A 114 -3.32 -0.92 9.82
N THR A 115 -3.82 -1.65 10.83
CA THR A 115 -4.61 -1.09 11.93
C THR A 115 -3.99 -1.28 13.32
N GLY A 116 -2.77 -1.81 13.40
CA GLY A 116 -2.02 -2.04 14.63
C GLY A 116 -2.64 -3.10 15.54
N GLY A 117 -3.39 -4.04 14.97
CA GLY A 117 -4.06 -5.12 15.69
C GLY A 117 -3.12 -6.26 16.11
N SER A 118 -3.60 -7.18 16.94
CA SER A 118 -2.87 -8.41 17.30
C SER A 118 -2.90 -9.49 16.21
N ALA A 119 -3.84 -9.40 15.27
CA ALA A 119 -3.92 -10.25 14.09
C ALA A 119 -3.84 -9.38 12.83
N SER A 120 -3.41 -9.99 11.73
CA SER A 120 -3.34 -9.32 10.43
C SER A 120 -4.71 -8.80 10.01
N ASP A 121 -4.73 -7.60 9.46
CA ASP A 121 -5.86 -7.09 8.70
C ASP A 121 -5.96 -7.85 7.37
N VAL A 122 -7.19 -7.99 6.87
CA VAL A 122 -7.51 -8.70 5.64
C VAL A 122 -8.02 -7.71 4.62
N VAL A 123 -7.29 -7.53 3.52
CA VAL A 123 -7.75 -6.79 2.35
C VAL A 123 -8.40 -7.77 1.39
N VAL A 124 -9.64 -7.51 1.01
CA VAL A 124 -10.40 -8.34 0.05
C VAL A 124 -10.77 -7.47 -1.13
N ASN A 125 -10.28 -7.82 -2.33
CA ASN A 125 -10.75 -7.27 -3.58
C ASN A 125 -11.69 -8.28 -4.25
N ILE A 126 -12.79 -7.79 -4.80
CA ILE A 126 -13.73 -8.59 -5.59
C ILE A 126 -13.57 -8.14 -7.03
N LEU A 127 -13.46 -9.10 -7.92
CA LEU A 127 -13.20 -8.88 -9.34
C LEU A 127 -14.39 -9.39 -10.17
N THR A 128 -14.47 -8.98 -11.43
CA THR A 128 -15.29 -9.68 -12.43
C THR A 128 -14.62 -11.01 -12.84
N CYS A 129 -15.43 -11.96 -13.30
CA CYS A 129 -14.93 -13.30 -13.65
C CYS A 129 -14.19 -13.38 -14.98
N SER A 130 -14.53 -12.53 -15.95
CA SER A 130 -14.06 -12.64 -17.33
C SER A 130 -12.77 -11.85 -17.57
N ASP A 131 -12.73 -10.66 -17.02
CA ASP A 131 -11.61 -9.74 -16.93
C ASP A 131 -11.42 -9.45 -15.44
N PRO A 132 -10.21 -9.48 -14.86
CA PRO A 132 -10.02 -9.26 -13.42
C PRO A 132 -10.22 -7.78 -13.02
N VAL A 133 -11.38 -7.19 -13.33
CA VAL A 133 -11.71 -5.79 -13.03
C VAL A 133 -12.33 -5.70 -11.64
N GLY A 134 -11.74 -4.86 -10.79
CA GLY A 134 -12.18 -4.72 -9.41
C GLY A 134 -13.55 -4.04 -9.27
N VAL A 135 -14.51 -4.75 -8.69
CA VAL A 135 -15.86 -4.27 -8.39
C VAL A 135 -16.01 -3.74 -6.98
N GLY A 136 -15.12 -4.12 -6.07
CA GLY A 136 -15.11 -3.62 -4.70
C GLY A 136 -13.87 -4.03 -3.92
N ALA A 137 -13.49 -3.18 -2.97
CA ALA A 137 -12.34 -3.36 -2.10
C ALA A 137 -12.73 -3.11 -0.63
N TYR A 138 -12.26 -3.97 0.26
CA TYR A 138 -12.63 -3.98 1.68
C TYR A 138 -11.42 -4.25 2.57
N VAL A 139 -11.41 -3.65 3.76
CA VAL A 139 -10.46 -4.02 4.82
C VAL A 139 -11.21 -4.51 6.04
N TYR A 140 -10.85 -5.69 6.51
CA TYR A 140 -11.35 -6.29 7.73
C TYR A 140 -10.26 -6.35 8.79
N ARG A 141 -10.56 -5.89 10.00
CA ARG A 141 -9.67 -6.02 11.15
C ARG A 141 -10.23 -6.99 12.18
N GLU A 142 -9.36 -7.69 12.88
CA GLU A 142 -9.77 -8.55 14.01
C GLU A 142 -10.11 -7.69 15.24
N ARG A 143 -11.24 -8.01 15.89
CA ARG A 143 -11.71 -7.47 17.17
C ARG A 143 -12.49 -8.52 17.97
N GLY A 144 -11.87 -9.10 18.99
CA GLY A 144 -12.56 -9.97 19.94
C GLY A 144 -13.04 -11.29 19.34
N GLY A 145 -12.19 -11.92 18.53
CA GLY A 145 -12.41 -13.18 17.83
C GLY A 145 -13.20 -13.05 16.52
N ARG A 146 -13.54 -11.84 16.08
CA ARG A 146 -14.29 -11.61 14.83
C ARG A 146 -13.63 -10.56 13.96
N TYR A 147 -13.81 -10.69 12.66
CA TYR A 147 -13.38 -9.69 11.69
C TYR A 147 -14.48 -8.65 11.46
N GLU A 148 -14.11 -7.38 11.48
CA GLU A 148 -15.00 -6.23 11.30
C GLU A 148 -14.54 -5.39 10.12
N ASN A 149 -15.48 -4.97 9.28
CA ASN A 149 -15.21 -4.06 8.17
C ASN A 149 -14.86 -2.66 8.69
N VAL A 150 -13.71 -2.14 8.27
CA VAL A 150 -13.22 -0.81 8.63
C VAL A 150 -12.86 0.06 7.41
N PHE A 151 -13.01 -0.49 6.20
CA PHE A 151 -12.86 0.24 4.95
C PHE A 151 -13.71 -0.41 3.85
N LYS A 152 -14.30 0.43 3.01
CA LYS A 152 -15.13 0.02 1.89
C LYS A 152 -14.94 0.97 0.70
N ALA A 153 -14.75 0.42 -0.48
CA ALA A 153 -14.89 1.12 -1.75
C ALA A 153 -15.60 0.22 -2.78
N GLU A 154 -16.69 0.69 -3.37
CA GLU A 154 -17.53 -0.06 -4.34
C GLU A 154 -17.84 0.78 -5.58
N GLU A 155 -16.92 1.64 -5.99
CA GLU A 155 -17.02 2.41 -7.24
C GLU A 155 -16.06 1.77 -8.25
N PRO A 156 -16.52 0.85 -9.11
CA PRO A 156 -15.66 0.18 -10.07
C PRO A 156 -15.18 1.14 -11.18
N PRO A 157 -13.99 0.92 -11.76
CA PRO A 157 -12.96 -0.04 -11.34
C PRO A 157 -12.21 0.42 -10.08
N VAL A 158 -12.14 -0.45 -9.07
CA VAL A 158 -11.42 -0.18 -7.81
C VAL A 158 -10.59 -1.38 -7.36
N TYR A 159 -9.35 -1.14 -6.95
CA TYR A 159 -8.47 -2.16 -6.39
C TYR A 159 -7.70 -1.60 -5.20
N ALA A 160 -7.48 -2.41 -4.17
CA ALA A 160 -6.75 -2.01 -2.97
C ALA A 160 -5.56 -2.93 -2.68
N GLU A 161 -4.46 -2.32 -2.26
CA GLU A 161 -3.19 -2.96 -1.96
C GLU A 161 -2.68 -2.49 -0.60
N ILE A 162 -1.79 -3.28 0.00
CA ILE A 162 -1.04 -2.90 1.20
C ILE A 162 0.34 -2.40 0.75
N ASP A 163 0.67 -1.15 1.03
CA ASP A 163 2.02 -0.61 0.85
C ASP A 163 2.54 -0.05 2.17
N ARG A 164 3.59 -0.67 2.73
CA ARG A 164 4.32 -0.18 3.93
C ARG A 164 3.44 0.22 5.12
N GLY A 165 2.33 -0.51 5.34
CA GLY A 165 1.40 -0.28 6.44
C GLY A 165 0.28 0.72 6.14
N ASP A 166 0.26 1.28 4.94
CA ASP A 166 -0.85 2.07 4.41
C ASP A 166 -1.69 1.24 3.43
N LEU A 167 -2.96 1.62 3.31
CA LEU A 167 -3.86 1.07 2.30
C LEU A 167 -3.80 1.95 1.06
N VAL A 168 -3.34 1.42 -0.06
CA VAL A 168 -3.31 2.13 -1.34
C VAL A 168 -4.49 1.66 -2.17
N VAL A 169 -5.33 2.60 -2.63
CA VAL A 169 -6.51 2.31 -3.44
C VAL A 169 -6.35 3.00 -4.78
N THR A 170 -6.41 2.20 -5.84
CA THR A 170 -6.36 2.66 -7.22
C THR A 170 -7.77 2.65 -7.80
N LYS A 171 -8.17 3.78 -8.40
CA LYS A 171 -9.44 3.94 -9.10
C LYS A 171 -9.21 4.42 -10.52
N GLN A 172 -9.73 3.71 -11.52
CA GLN A 172 -9.63 4.16 -12.90
C GLN A 172 -10.54 5.36 -13.15
N VAL A 173 -10.10 6.27 -14.02
CA VAL A 173 -10.82 7.48 -14.42
C VAL A 173 -11.18 7.37 -15.90
N TYR A 174 -12.46 7.55 -16.19
CA TYR A 174 -12.99 7.55 -17.54
C TYR A 174 -13.51 8.94 -17.88
N GLU A 175 -13.03 9.50 -18.98
CA GLU A 175 -13.58 10.69 -19.59
C GLU A 175 -14.78 10.35 -20.49
N ARG A 176 -15.46 11.40 -20.96
CA ARG A 176 -16.61 11.24 -21.84
C ARG A 176 -16.15 10.68 -23.19
N GLY A 177 -16.60 9.46 -23.49
CA GLY A 177 -16.33 8.80 -24.77
C GLY A 177 -15.28 7.70 -24.66
N ASP A 178 -14.67 7.52 -23.47
CA ASP A 178 -13.74 6.43 -23.23
C ASP A 178 -14.42 5.08 -23.44
N PRO A 179 -13.79 4.15 -24.17
CA PRO A 179 -14.27 2.78 -24.20
C PRO A 179 -14.03 2.15 -22.82
N VAL A 180 -14.90 1.21 -22.42
CA VAL A 180 -14.76 0.49 -21.14
C VAL A 180 -13.38 -0.14 -20.98
N SER A 181 -12.76 -0.58 -22.08
CA SER A 181 -11.42 -1.19 -22.10
C SER A 181 -10.25 -0.21 -21.99
N SER A 182 -10.48 1.10 -22.05
CA SER A 182 -9.41 2.10 -22.12
C SER A 182 -9.79 3.34 -21.31
N PRO A 183 -9.56 3.33 -19.98
CA PRO A 183 -9.66 4.54 -19.17
C PRO A 183 -8.66 5.59 -19.66
N SER A 184 -8.99 6.87 -19.45
CA SER A 184 -8.09 7.99 -19.71
C SER A 184 -7.09 8.24 -18.58
N GLY A 185 -7.31 7.71 -17.39
CA GLY A 185 -6.38 7.88 -16.27
C GLY A 185 -6.71 7.06 -15.04
N GLU A 186 -6.11 7.44 -13.91
CA GLU A 186 -6.37 6.84 -12.61
C GLU A 186 -6.18 7.83 -11.46
N ASN A 187 -6.75 7.50 -10.30
CA ASN A 187 -6.41 8.09 -9.02
C ASN A 187 -5.79 7.01 -8.14
N VAL A 188 -4.59 7.27 -7.64
CA VAL A 188 -3.93 6.45 -6.61
C VAL A 188 -4.06 7.19 -5.28
N ILE A 189 -4.78 6.59 -4.33
CA ILE A 189 -5.13 7.20 -3.06
C ILE A 189 -4.53 6.37 -1.93
N THR A 190 -3.62 6.96 -1.15
CA THR A 190 -3.03 6.34 0.03
C THR A 190 -3.85 6.72 1.25
N TYR A 191 -4.32 5.72 1.99
CA TYR A 191 -5.02 5.87 3.25
C TYR A 191 -4.14 5.40 4.40
N HIS A 192 -4.01 6.24 5.42
CA HIS A 192 -3.37 5.88 6.68
C HIS A 192 -4.42 5.60 7.75
N TRP A 193 -4.19 4.59 8.58
CA TRP A 193 -5.04 4.31 9.73
C TRP A 193 -4.77 5.31 10.86
N SER A 194 -5.74 6.16 11.18
CA SER A 194 -5.61 7.10 12.29
C SER A 194 -6.94 7.27 13.02
N ALA A 195 -6.88 7.39 14.35
CA ALA A 195 -8.04 7.63 15.21
C ALA A 195 -9.23 6.67 14.95
N GLY A 196 -8.94 5.40 14.65
CA GLY A 196 -9.97 4.37 14.50
C GLY A 196 -10.60 4.28 13.10
N ARG A 197 -10.02 4.92 12.08
CA ARG A 197 -10.49 4.85 10.69
C ARG A 197 -9.34 5.07 9.70
N PHE A 198 -9.57 4.67 8.45
CA PHE A 198 -8.70 5.09 7.34
C PHE A 198 -8.98 6.56 6.97
N THR A 199 -7.90 7.34 6.88
CA THR A 199 -7.91 8.74 6.45
C THR A 199 -7.01 8.88 5.23
N GLU A 200 -7.50 9.54 4.18
CA GLU A 200 -6.67 9.86 3.01
C GLU A 200 -5.46 10.69 3.46
N ALA A 201 -4.27 10.16 3.19
CA ALA A 201 -2.99 10.79 3.47
C ALA A 201 -2.42 11.44 2.21
N PHE A 202 -2.53 10.75 1.07
CA PHE A 202 -2.04 11.21 -0.22
C PHE A 202 -2.99 10.83 -1.35
N ARG A 203 -2.96 11.61 -2.42
CA ARG A 203 -3.66 11.34 -3.68
C ARG A 203 -2.80 11.80 -4.84
N THR A 204 -2.66 10.93 -5.82
CA THR A 204 -2.05 11.24 -7.12
C THR A 204 -3.06 10.96 -8.22
N HIS A 205 -3.13 11.84 -9.21
CA HIS A 205 -3.87 11.60 -10.45
C HIS A 205 -2.88 11.43 -11.58
N ASN A 206 -3.06 10.37 -12.37
CA ASN A 206 -2.25 10.07 -13.54
C ASN A 206 -3.14 10.06 -14.77
N ASP A 207 -2.72 10.78 -15.81
CA ASP A 207 -3.29 10.67 -17.15
C ASP A 207 -2.53 9.59 -17.93
N TYR A 208 -3.27 8.73 -18.62
CA TYR A 208 -2.69 7.77 -19.55
C TYR A 208 -2.41 8.42 -20.90
N SER A 209 -1.30 8.04 -21.53
CA SER A 209 -0.91 8.61 -22.82
C SER A 209 -1.69 8.00 -23.97
N ASN A 210 -2.24 8.84 -24.84
CA ASN A 210 -3.03 8.42 -26.01
C ASN A 210 -2.19 7.88 -27.19
N VAL A 211 -0.87 7.74 -27.05
CA VAL A 211 0.06 7.45 -28.17
C VAL A 211 0.01 6.02 -28.70
N VAL A 212 -0.66 5.08 -28.03
CA VAL A 212 -0.79 3.67 -28.49
C VAL A 212 -2.05 3.42 -29.35
N GLY A 213 -2.81 4.45 -29.70
CA GLY A 213 -3.97 4.38 -30.60
C GLY A 213 -3.75 4.97 -32.00
N GLY A 214 -2.50 5.26 -32.40
CA GLY A 214 -2.20 5.74 -33.74
C GLY A 214 -2.45 4.65 -34.78
N ASP A 215 -3.39 4.91 -35.69
CA ASP A 215 -3.79 4.03 -36.79
C ASP A 215 -2.63 3.19 -37.35
N ALA A 216 -2.86 1.87 -37.48
CA ALA A 216 -1.95 1.01 -38.23
C ALA A 216 -1.72 1.64 -39.61
N THR A 217 -0.50 2.11 -39.86
CA THR A 217 -0.10 2.61 -41.17
C THR A 217 -0.36 1.50 -42.19
N PRO A 218 -1.20 1.71 -43.23
CA PRO A 218 -1.46 0.67 -44.21
C PRO A 218 -0.13 0.28 -44.88
N ALA A 219 0.14 -1.03 -44.94
CA ALA A 219 1.32 -1.54 -45.63
C ALA A 219 1.27 -1.14 -47.11
N PRO A 220 2.41 -0.71 -47.70
CA PRO A 220 2.43 -0.28 -49.09
C PRO A 220 2.05 -1.45 -50.02
N GLU A 221 1.12 -1.18 -50.93
CA GLU A 221 0.71 -2.12 -51.97
C GLU A 221 1.90 -2.36 -52.90
N SER A 222 2.28 -3.64 -53.05
CA SER A 222 3.32 -4.04 -54.00
C SER A 222 2.73 -3.96 -55.40
N GLY A 223 3.19 -2.97 -56.18
CA GLY A 223 2.90 -2.84 -57.61
C GLY A 223 3.66 -3.84 -58.48
#